data_AF-A0A3B0AZQ3-F1
#
_entry.id   AF-A0A3B0AZQ3-F1
#
_cell.length_a   1.000
_cell.length_b   1.000
_cell.length_c   1.000
_cell.angle_alpha   90.00
_cell.angle_beta   90.00
_cell.angle_gamma   90.00
#
_symmetry.space_group_name_H-M   'P 1'
#
loop_
_entity.id
_entity.type
_entity.pdbx_description
1 polymer ?
#
loop_
_entity_poly.entity_id
_entity_poly.type
_entity_poly.pdbx_seq_one_letter_code
_entity_poly.pdbx_strand_id
1 'polypeptide(L)' 'MVGFMTWAALILWNQQGRLGVKAAQVDELTQKHVETVKLNEGYKKEIERLNDPEYILQKIRKEYHYSKPGETLFYTPKSP' A
#
# COMPACT_ATOMS: atom_id res chain seq x y z
N MET A 1 -48.24 -23.43 -18.33
CA MET A 1 -46.87 -23.96 -18.08
C MET A 1 -45.91 -23.78 -19.25
N VAL A 2 -46.33 -24.03 -20.50
CA VAL A 2 -45.43 -23.96 -21.68
C VAL A 2 -44.77 -22.58 -21.88
N GLY A 3 -45.53 -21.48 -21.74
CA GLY A 3 -44.96 -20.11 -21.90
C GLY A 3 -43.89 -19.74 -20.87
N PHE A 4 -44.01 -20.23 -19.62
CA PHE A 4 -43.01 -20.01 -18.58
C PHE A 4 -41.72 -20.79 -18.86
N MET A 5 -41.84 -22.02 -19.36
CA MET A 5 -40.68 -22.85 -19.71
C MET A 5 -39.90 -22.27 -20.90
N THR A 6 -40.59 -21.73 -21.91
CA THR A 6 -39.94 -21.06 -23.04
C THR A 6 -39.18 -19.81 -22.62
N TRP A 7 -39.77 -19.01 -21.72
CA TRP A 7 -39.10 -17.84 -21.17
C TRP A 7 -37.89 -18.22 -20.29
N ALA A 8 -38.05 -19.22 -19.43
CA ALA A 8 -36.97 -19.73 -18.57
C ALA A 8 -35.79 -20.27 -19.39
N ALA A 9 -36.06 -20.99 -20.49
CA ALA A 9 -35.03 -21.51 -21.39
C ALA A 9 -34.20 -20.38 -22.06
N LEU A 10 -34.87 -19.31 -22.51
CA LEU A 10 -34.19 -18.14 -23.08
C LEU A 10 -33.31 -17.42 -22.06
N ILE A 11 -33.74 -17.33 -20.81
CA ILE A 11 -32.95 -16.71 -19.75
C ILE A 11 -31.77 -17.58 -19.37
N LEU A 12 -31.96 -18.90 -19.23
CA LEU A 12 -30.87 -19.83 -18.91
C LEU A 12 -29.75 -19.79 -19.96
N TRP A 13 -30.11 -19.73 -21.25
CA TRP A 13 -29.14 -19.59 -22.33
C TRP A 13 -28.31 -18.29 -22.22
N ASN A 14 -28.94 -17.19 -21.82
CA ASN A 14 -28.29 -15.89 -21.66
C ASN A 14 -27.50 -15.73 -20.34
N GLN A 15 -27.83 -16.51 -19.31
CA GLN A 15 -27.16 -16.43 -18.01
C GLN A 15 -25.81 -17.16 -17.98
N GLN A 16 -25.67 -18.26 -18.72
CA GLN A 16 -24.45 -19.09 -18.72
C GLN A 16 -23.19 -18.27 -19.08
N GLY A 17 -23.26 -17.44 -20.12
CA GLY A 17 -22.14 -16.60 -20.55
C GLY A 17 -21.85 -15.43 -19.60
N ARG A 18 -22.90 -14.84 -19.00
CA ARG A 18 -22.75 -13.68 -18.10
C ARG A 18 -22.08 -14.06 -16.77
N LEU A 19 -22.35 -15.26 -16.26
CA LEU A 19 -21.73 -15.75 -15.04
C LEU A 19 -20.22 -15.98 -15.22
N GLY A 20 -19.81 -16.58 -16.33
CA GLY A 20 -18.38 -16.80 -16.63
C GLY A 20 -17.61 -15.48 -16.77
N VAL A 21 -18.17 -14.51 -17.50
CA VAL A 21 -17.54 -13.19 -17.66
C VAL A 21 -17.43 -12.45 -16.32
N LYS A 22 -18.49 -12.47 -15.50
CA LYS A 22 -18.45 -11.84 -14.17
C LYS A 22 -17.49 -12.55 -13.22
N ALA A 23 -17.41 -13.87 -13.27
CA ALA A 23 -16.46 -14.63 -12.46
C ALA A 23 -15.01 -14.28 -12.84
N ALA A 24 -14.70 -14.21 -14.14
CA ALA A 24 -13.39 -13.80 -14.62
C ALA A 24 -13.03 -12.35 -14.20
N GLN A 25 -14.00 -11.43 -14.27
CA GLN A 25 -13.80 -10.05 -13.80
C GLN A 25 -13.53 -9.98 -12.29
N VAL A 26 -14.25 -10.76 -11.48
CA VAL A 26 -14.02 -10.82 -10.03
C VAL A 26 -12.64 -11.38 -9.73
N ASP A 27 -12.21 -12.42 -10.43
CA ASP A 27 -10.88 -13.01 -10.25
C ASP A 27 -9.77 -12.01 -10.63
N GLU A 28 -9.90 -11.34 -11.78
CA GLU A 28 -8.97 -10.30 -12.22
C GLU A 28 -8.88 -9.13 -11.22
N LEU A 29 -10.02 -8.65 -10.72
CA LEU A 29 -10.05 -7.57 -9.73
C LEU A 29 -9.44 -8.02 -8.40
N THR A 30 -9.67 -9.26 -8.00
CA THR A 30 -9.11 -9.83 -6.77
C THR A 30 -7.59 -9.93 -6.86
N GLN A 31 -7.07 -10.40 -8.00
CA GLN A 31 -5.62 -10.45 -8.25
C GLN A 31 -4.99 -9.04 -8.21
N LYS A 32 -5.58 -8.07 -8.91
CA LYS A 32 -5.12 -6.67 -8.89
C LYS A 32 -5.16 -6.06 -7.48
N HIS A 33 -6.18 -6.39 -6.69
CA HIS A 33 -6.28 -5.93 -5.32
C HIS A 33 -5.15 -6.50 -4.46
N VAL A 34 -4.90 -7.81 -4.54
CA VAL A 34 -3.80 -8.47 -3.79
C VAL A 34 -2.45 -7.90 -4.17
N GLU A 35 -2.18 -7.68 -5.46
CA GLU A 35 -0.95 -7.05 -5.94
C GLU A 35 -0.78 -5.63 -5.39
N THR A 36 -1.84 -4.83 -5.43
CA THR A 36 -1.82 -3.44 -4.95
C THR A 36 -1.58 -3.37 -3.44
N VAL A 37 -2.24 -4.24 -2.66
CA VAL A 37 -2.03 -4.33 -1.21
C VAL A 37 -0.58 -4.71 -0.90
N LYS A 38 -0.03 -5.70 -1.60
CA LYS A 38 1.36 -6.14 -1.42
C LYS A 38 2.36 -5.02 -1.72
N LEU A 39 2.14 -4.25 -2.80
CA LEU A 39 2.97 -3.09 -3.14
C LEU A 39 2.85 -1.99 -2.10
N ASN A 40 1.63 -1.69 -1.62
CA ASN A 40 1.39 -0.69 -0.59
C ASN A 40 2.11 -1.03 0.72
N GLU A 41 2.03 -2.29 1.17
CA GLU A 41 2.76 -2.75 2.35
C GLU A 41 4.29 -2.66 2.17
N GLY A 42 4.80 -2.97 0.97
CA GLY A 42 6.20 -2.80 0.62
C GLY A 42 6.64 -1.33 0.75
N TYR A 43 5.88 -0.41 0.15
CA TYR A 43 6.16 1.02 0.23
C TYR A 43 6.03 1.57 1.64
N LYS A 44 5.07 1.11 2.44
CA LYS A 44 4.95 1.52 3.85
C LYS A 44 6.18 1.15 4.66
N LYS A 45 6.69 -0.07 4.51
CA LYS A 45 7.93 -0.51 5.16
C LYS A 45 9.14 0.30 4.70
N GLU A 46 9.18 0.64 3.42
CA GLU A 46 10.25 1.49 2.88
C GLU A 46 10.18 2.92 3.42
N ILE A 47 8.99 3.50 3.53
CA ILE A 47 8.74 4.81 4.15
C ILE A 47 9.13 4.79 5.63
N GLU A 48 8.74 3.74 6.38
CA GLU A 48 9.11 3.59 7.80
C GLU A 48 10.62 3.51 7.97
N ARG A 49 11.32 2.75 7.11
CA ARG A 49 12.79 2.67 7.10
C ARG A 49 13.44 4.01 6.75
N LEU A 50 12.89 4.75 5.77
CA LEU A 50 13.42 6.05 5.35
C LEU A 50 13.17 7.14 6.39
N ASN A 51 12.09 7.02 7.17
CA ASN A 51 11.71 7.96 8.22
C ASN A 51 12.18 7.54 9.62
N ASP A 52 13.09 6.56 9.74
CA ASP A 52 13.60 6.09 11.03
C ASP A 52 14.20 7.29 11.83
N PRO A 53 13.47 7.81 12.83
CA PRO A 53 13.68 9.14 13.38
C PRO A 53 14.95 9.24 14.21
N GLU A 54 15.47 8.11 14.67
CA GLU A 54 16.71 7.97 15.44
C GLU A 54 17.91 8.44 14.60
N TYR A 55 17.98 8.05 13.33
CA TYR A 55 19.04 8.45 12.40
C TYR A 55 18.96 9.94 12.02
N ILE A 56 17.74 10.44 11.76
CA ILE A 56 17.50 11.86 11.44
C ILE A 56 17.92 12.75 12.62
N LEU A 57 17.58 12.34 13.85
CA LEU A 57 17.94 13.06 15.08
C LEU A 57 19.45 13.04 15.34
N GLN A 58 20.12 11.91 15.11
CA GLN A 58 21.58 11.84 15.25
C GLN A 58 22.29 12.76 14.24
N LYS A 59 21.81 12.82 13.00
CA LYS A 59 22.39 13.68 11.96
C LYS A 59 22.19 15.17 12.27
N ILE A 60 20.98 15.56 12.67
CA ILE A 60 20.67 16.94 13.06
C ILE A 60 21.48 17.40 14.28
N ARG A 61 21.72 16.52 15.26
CA ARG A 61 22.59 16.82 16.42
C ARG A 61 24.06 16.98 16.04
N LYS A 62 24.57 16.14 15.14
CA LYS A 62 25.99 16.14 14.74
C LYS A 62 26.35 17.24 13.75
N GLU A 63 25.49 17.49 12.76
CA GLU A 63 25.79 18.39 11.63
C GLU A 63 25.17 19.79 11.74
N TYR A 64 23.99 19.90 12.34
CA TYR A 64 23.26 21.18 12.44
C TYR A 64 23.36 21.82 13.83
N HIS A 65 24.22 21.27 14.71
CA HIS A 65 24.42 21.75 16.08
C HIS A 65 23.12 22.02 16.84
N TYR A 66 22.09 21.22 16.54
CA TYR A 66 20.77 21.40 17.09
C TYR A 66 20.81 20.95 18.56
N SER A 67 20.87 21.93 19.45
CA SER A 67 20.73 21.75 20.89
C SER A 67 19.25 21.81 21.25
N LYS A 68 18.81 20.98 22.19
CA LYS A 68 17.47 21.15 22.76
C LYS A 68 17.42 22.50 23.50
N PRO A 69 16.27 23.20 23.54
CA PRO A 69 16.15 24.45 24.29
C PRO A 69 16.52 24.20 25.76
N GLY A 70 17.68 24.71 26.18
CA GLY A 70 18.25 24.51 27.53
C GLY A 70 19.62 23.82 27.61
N GLU A 71 20.19 23.31 26.50
CA GLU A 71 21.53 22.68 26.50
C GLU A 71 22.60 23.60 25.91
N THR A 72 23.73 23.77 26.61
CA THR A 72 24.92 24.51 26.13
C THR A 72 25.90 23.57 25.41
N LEU A 73 26.20 23.86 24.15
CA LEU A 73 27.17 23.11 23.33
C LEU A 73 28.60 23.57 23.64
N PHE A 74 29.44 22.67 24.17
CA PHE A 74 30.87 22.91 24.35
C PHE A 74 31.65 22.39 23.14
N TYR A 75 32.31 23.31 22.41
CA TYR A 75 33.21 22.97 21.32
C TYR A 75 34.64 22.84 21.85
N THR A 76 35.23 21.64 21.76
CA THR A 76 36.68 21.48 21.91
C THR A 76 37.33 21.61 20.53
N PRO A 77 38.22 22.59 20.30
CA PRO A 77 38.93 22.69 19.03
C PRO A 77 39.78 21.43 18.84
N LYS A 78 39.61 20.72 17.72
CA LYS A 78 40.58 19.70 17.31
C LYS A 78 41.88 20.44 17.00
N SER A 79 42.90 20.16 17.81
CA SER A 79 44.28 20.58 17.57
C SER A 79 44.74 20.07 16.18
N PRO A 80 45.52 20.87 15.43
CA PRO A 80 45.91 20.59 14.04
C PRO A 80 46.69 19.29 13.85
#